data_AF-A0A6N0WSZ5-F1
#
_entry.id   AF-A0A6N0WSZ5-F1
#
_cell.length_a   1.000
_cell.length_b   1.000
_cell.length_c   1.000
_cell.angle_alpha   90.00
_cell.angle_beta   90.00
_cell.angle_gamma   90.00
#
_symmetry.space_group_name_H-M   'P 1'
#
loop_
_entity.id
_entity.type
_entity.pdbx_description
1 polymer ?
#
loop_
_entity_poly.entity_id
_entity_poly.type
_entity_poly.pdbx_seq_one_letter_code
_entity_poly.pdbx_strand_id
1 'polypeptide(L)'
;MTVQMVVAEAGIGYATFFRHFASIDALLMAVSETMIGEIVERIGPALASGDQDALLKAAATYIAEQRRPIAAILIGGGERTRKAITAQAIARAEHVPLVLDPGLPPALAVTHLVGSAIDVVAWWVINGDGHDAERLVEMLRRLALAPVTASEPASR
;
A
#
# COMPACT_ATOMS: atom_id res chain seq x y z
N MET A 1 -7.54 17.55 1.81
CA MET A 1 -7.60 17.50 3.29
C MET A 1 -6.85 18.69 3.86
N THR A 2 -7.30 19.32 4.95
CA THR A 2 -6.65 20.51 5.53
C THR A 2 -6.40 20.36 7.04
N VAL A 3 -5.48 21.14 7.61
CA VAL A 3 -5.23 21.16 9.08
C VAL A 3 -6.52 21.49 9.83
N GLN A 4 -7.30 22.46 9.33
CA GLN A 4 -8.62 22.84 9.83
C GLN A 4 -9.56 21.65 10.03
N MET A 5 -9.68 20.80 9.00
CA MET A 5 -10.55 19.62 9.06
C MET A 5 -10.07 18.63 10.10
N VAL A 6 -8.75 18.38 10.17
CA VAL A 6 -8.17 17.41 11.11
C VAL A 6 -8.33 17.86 12.56
N VAL A 7 -8.03 19.13 12.87
CA VAL A 7 -8.15 19.63 14.24
C VAL A 7 -9.60 19.69 14.71
N ALA A 8 -10.54 19.98 13.80
CA ALA A 8 -11.96 19.97 14.10
C ALA A 8 -12.46 18.55 14.39
N GLU A 9 -12.12 17.57 13.55
CA GLU A 9 -12.53 16.17 13.72
C GLU A 9 -11.91 15.54 14.98
N ALA A 10 -10.63 15.81 15.24
CA ALA A 10 -9.92 15.26 16.40
C ALA A 10 -10.22 15.98 17.72
N GLY A 11 -10.96 17.10 17.70
CA GLY A 11 -11.26 17.88 18.89
C GLY A 11 -10.01 18.49 19.57
N ILE A 12 -8.96 18.78 18.80
CA ILE A 12 -7.71 19.36 19.31
C ILE A 12 -7.47 20.79 18.80
N GLY A 13 -6.59 21.53 19.46
CA GLY A 13 -6.16 22.84 18.98
C GLY A 13 -5.02 22.78 17.96
N TYR A 14 -4.87 23.82 17.13
CA TYR A 14 -3.75 23.97 16.20
C TYR A 14 -2.38 23.88 16.86
N ALA A 15 -2.23 24.43 18.07
CA ALA A 15 -0.98 24.37 18.82
C ALA A 15 -0.58 22.93 19.16
N THR A 16 -1.56 22.06 19.43
CA THR A 16 -1.32 20.62 19.62
C THR A 16 -0.92 19.97 18.30
N PHE A 17 -1.64 20.25 17.21
CA PHE A 17 -1.28 19.72 15.88
C PHE A 17 0.16 20.10 15.47
N PHE A 18 0.49 21.39 15.47
CA PHE A 18 1.77 21.88 14.98
C PHE A 18 2.96 21.54 15.90
N ARG A 19 2.69 21.13 17.15
CA ARG A 19 3.72 20.55 18.03
C ARG A 19 4.23 19.21 17.50
N HIS A 20 3.37 18.43 16.85
CA HIS A 20 3.70 17.10 16.35
C HIS A 20 3.97 17.08 14.84
N PHE A 21 3.26 17.91 14.07
CA PHE A 21 3.34 17.88 12.60
C PHE A 21 3.46 19.29 12.03
N ALA A 22 4.53 19.54 11.30
CA ALA A 22 4.75 20.83 10.64
C ALA A 22 3.71 21.14 9.55
N SER A 23 3.06 20.12 8.99
CA SER A 23 2.07 20.24 7.91
C SER A 23 1.15 19.01 7.84
N ILE A 24 0.09 19.09 7.02
CA ILE A 24 -0.72 17.92 6.67
C ILE A 24 0.10 16.86 5.95
N ASP A 25 1.02 17.26 5.07
CA ASP A 25 1.90 16.31 4.39
C ASP A 25 2.77 15.55 5.40
N ALA A 26 3.29 16.23 6.43
CA ALA A 26 4.07 15.57 7.48
C ALA A 26 3.24 14.56 8.28
N LEU A 27 1.97 14.89 8.59
CA LEU A 27 1.04 13.94 9.19
C LEU A 27 0.78 12.74 8.27
N LEU A 28 0.49 12.98 6.99
CA LEU A 28 0.22 11.93 6.01
C LEU A 28 1.41 10.99 5.82
N MET A 29 2.64 11.52 5.81
CA MET A 29 3.87 10.72 5.77
C MET A 29 3.99 9.85 7.01
N ALA A 30 3.80 10.41 8.21
CA ALA A 30 3.89 9.63 9.45
C ALA A 30 2.82 8.52 9.53
N VAL A 31 1.59 8.80 9.11
CA VAL A 31 0.54 7.78 9.03
C VAL A 31 0.91 6.70 8.02
N SER A 32 1.41 7.09 6.84
CA SER A 32 1.81 6.14 5.80
C SER A 32 2.95 5.23 6.25
N GLU A 33 3.92 5.75 6.99
CA GLU A 33 5.00 4.97 7.57
C GLU A 33 4.48 3.88 8.51
N THR A 34 3.58 4.23 9.43
CA THR A 34 2.91 3.27 10.31
C THR A 34 2.18 2.21 9.51
N MET A 35 1.40 2.61 8.50
CA MET A 35 0.60 1.67 7.70
C MET A 35 1.46 0.72 6.86
N ILE A 36 2.59 1.21 6.33
CA ILE A 36 3.57 0.37 5.63
C ILE A 36 4.19 -0.65 6.59
N GLY A 37 4.44 -0.27 7.85
CA GLY A 37 4.86 -1.21 8.90
C GLY A 37 3.81 -2.28 9.17
N GLU A 38 2.58 -1.86 9.45
CA GLU A 38 1.46 -2.76 9.76
C GLU A 38 1.15 -3.75 8.64
N ILE A 39 1.13 -3.32 7.38
CA ILE A 39 0.86 -4.23 6.26
C ILE A 39 1.97 -5.28 6.13
N VAL A 40 3.24 -4.90 6.33
CA VAL A 40 4.37 -5.85 6.31
C VAL A 40 4.25 -6.88 7.42
N GLU A 41 3.86 -6.46 8.63
CA GLU A 41 3.61 -7.37 9.74
C GLU A 41 2.43 -8.32 9.46
N ARG A 42 1.36 -7.81 8.86
CA ARG A 42 0.18 -8.61 8.48
C ARG A 42 0.50 -9.70 7.46
N ILE A 43 1.30 -9.38 6.45
CA ILE A 43 1.65 -10.33 5.38
C ILE A 43 2.82 -11.26 5.76
N GLY A 44 3.56 -10.93 6.82
CA GLY A 44 4.73 -11.68 7.31
C GLY A 44 4.56 -13.19 7.44
N PRO A 45 3.47 -13.70 8.06
CA PRO A 45 3.23 -15.13 8.17
C PRO A 45 3.11 -15.84 6.81
N ALA A 46 2.41 -15.23 5.85
CA ALA A 46 2.22 -15.77 4.51
C ALA A 46 3.50 -15.71 3.67
N LEU A 47 4.33 -14.67 3.86
CA LEU A 47 5.67 -14.61 3.27
C LEU A 47 6.55 -15.76 3.76
N ALA A 48 6.55 -16.03 5.07
CA ALA A 48 7.35 -17.10 5.66
C ALA A 48 6.94 -18.50 5.16
N SER A 49 5.66 -18.71 4.84
CA SER A 49 5.16 -19.97 4.28
C SER A 49 5.27 -20.05 2.75
N GLY A 50 5.58 -18.95 2.06
CA GLY A 50 5.56 -18.87 0.59
C GLY A 50 4.15 -18.94 -0.01
N ASP A 51 3.10 -18.75 0.80
CA ASP A 51 1.71 -18.86 0.36
C ASP A 51 1.24 -17.52 -0.24
N GLN A 52 1.28 -17.44 -1.57
CA GLN A 52 0.86 -16.24 -2.31
C GLN A 52 -0.64 -15.92 -2.14
N ASP A 53 -1.48 -16.94 -1.95
CA ASP A 53 -2.92 -16.73 -1.78
C ASP A 53 -3.21 -16.13 -0.41
N ALA A 54 -2.59 -16.68 0.64
CA ALA A 54 -2.65 -16.11 1.98
C ALA A 54 -2.05 -14.71 2.02
N LEU A 55 -0.97 -14.46 1.29
CA LEU A 55 -0.32 -13.15 1.18
C LEU A 55 -1.29 -12.10 0.63
N LEU A 56 -1.89 -12.38 -0.54
CA LEU A 56 -2.81 -11.45 -1.20
C LEU A 56 -4.08 -11.23 -0.38
N LYS A 57 -4.62 -12.29 0.25
CA LYS A 57 -5.77 -12.18 1.15
C LYS A 57 -5.45 -11.31 2.36
N ALA A 58 -4.31 -11.51 3.02
CA ALA A 58 -3.89 -10.71 4.17
C ALA A 58 -3.73 -9.23 3.79
N ALA A 59 -3.09 -8.95 2.65
CA ALA A 59 -2.95 -7.59 2.13
C ALA A 59 -4.31 -6.96 1.82
N ALA A 60 -5.17 -7.64 1.06
CA ALA A 60 -6.48 -7.13 0.67
C ALA A 60 -7.40 -6.88 1.87
N THR A 61 -7.40 -7.77 2.87
CA THR A 61 -8.13 -7.58 4.13
C THR A 61 -7.67 -6.33 4.86
N TYR A 62 -6.35 -6.16 5.04
CA TYR A 62 -5.81 -4.95 5.69
C TYR A 62 -6.18 -3.68 4.90
N ILE A 63 -6.08 -3.70 3.58
CA ILE A 63 -6.44 -2.56 2.72
C ILE A 63 -7.93 -2.23 2.84
N ALA A 64 -8.79 -3.24 2.91
CA ALA A 64 -10.23 -3.05 3.09
C ALA A 64 -10.56 -2.47 4.48
N GLU A 65 -9.92 -2.96 5.55
CA GLU A 65 -10.03 -2.43 6.91
C GLU A 65 -9.57 -0.97 7.00
N GLN A 66 -8.46 -0.64 6.32
CA GLN A 66 -7.83 0.69 6.34
C GLN A 66 -8.24 1.59 5.17
N ARG A 67 -9.36 1.28 4.50
CA ARG A 67 -9.79 1.97 3.27
C ARG A 67 -9.83 3.49 3.41
N ARG A 68 -10.38 4.01 4.51
CA ARG A 68 -10.52 5.46 4.74
C ARG A 68 -9.16 6.17 4.89
N PRO A 69 -8.25 5.73 5.78
CA PRO A 69 -6.89 6.24 5.81
C PRO A 69 -6.15 6.16 4.47
N ILE A 70 -6.24 5.01 3.77
CA ILE A 70 -5.62 4.82 2.45
C ILE A 70 -6.16 5.84 1.44
N ALA A 71 -7.48 6.07 1.42
CA ALA A 71 -8.09 7.08 0.56
C ALA A 71 -7.55 8.49 0.85
N ALA A 72 -7.45 8.86 2.13
CA ALA A 72 -6.95 10.16 2.54
C ALA A 72 -5.49 10.37 2.10
N ILE A 73 -4.67 9.32 2.15
CA ILE A 73 -3.28 9.33 1.73
C ILE A 73 -3.15 9.42 0.20
N LEU A 74 -3.74 8.46 -0.52
CA LEU A 74 -3.52 8.31 -1.96
C LEU A 74 -4.21 9.38 -2.80
N ILE A 75 -5.31 9.96 -2.29
CA ILE A 75 -6.12 10.96 -3.00
C ILE A 75 -5.90 12.34 -2.40
N GLY A 76 -5.80 12.44 -1.07
CA GLY A 76 -5.79 13.70 -0.35
C GLY A 76 -4.42 14.37 -0.18
N GLY A 77 -3.31 13.63 -0.34
CA GLY A 77 -1.94 14.13 -0.10
C GLY A 77 -1.27 14.86 -1.27
N GLY A 78 -1.89 14.88 -2.46
CA GLY A 78 -1.29 15.46 -3.66
C GLY A 78 -0.08 14.67 -4.20
N GLU A 79 0.42 15.09 -5.37
CA GLU A 79 1.42 14.33 -6.15
C GLU A 79 2.73 14.09 -5.39
N ARG A 80 3.24 15.12 -4.71
CA ARG A 80 4.54 15.06 -4.03
C ARG A 80 4.51 14.04 -2.90
N THR A 81 3.48 14.10 -2.05
CA THR A 81 3.32 13.21 -0.90
C THR A 81 3.11 11.78 -1.39
N ARG A 82 2.29 11.57 -2.43
CA ARG A 82 2.12 10.25 -3.04
C ARG A 82 3.43 9.66 -3.52
N LYS A 83 4.25 10.43 -4.25
CA LYS A 83 5.58 9.98 -4.71
C LYS A 83 6.50 9.59 -3.56
N ALA A 84 6.52 10.38 -2.49
CA ALA A 84 7.35 10.10 -1.31
C ALA A 84 6.93 8.79 -0.62
N ILE A 85 5.62 8.56 -0.48
CA ILE A 85 5.07 7.34 0.12
C ILE A 85 5.35 6.12 -0.76
N THR A 86 5.18 6.24 -2.08
CA THR A 86 5.53 5.16 -3.01
C THR A 86 7.01 4.80 -2.91
N ALA A 87 7.91 5.80 -2.86
CA ALA A 87 9.34 5.55 -2.69
C ALA A 87 9.65 4.85 -1.36
N GLN A 88 8.98 5.24 -0.27
CA GLN A 88 9.12 4.59 1.03
C GLN A 88 8.61 3.14 1.00
N ALA A 89 7.49 2.88 0.35
CA ALA A 89 6.94 1.53 0.20
C ALA A 89 7.87 0.63 -0.64
N ILE A 90 8.47 1.15 -1.71
CA ILE A 90 9.49 0.46 -2.51
C ILE A 90 10.69 0.09 -1.65
N ALA A 91 11.28 1.06 -0.94
CA ALA A 91 12.42 0.82 -0.07
C ALA A 91 12.13 -0.24 1.01
N ARG A 92 10.91 -0.25 1.56
CA ARG A 92 10.49 -1.29 2.51
C ARG A 92 10.38 -2.66 1.85
N ALA A 93 9.81 -2.72 0.65
CA ALA A 93 9.59 -3.95 -0.10
C ALA A 93 10.89 -4.61 -0.59
N GLU A 94 11.96 -3.84 -0.80
CA GLU A 94 13.30 -4.39 -1.12
C GLU A 94 13.85 -5.31 -0.01
N HIS A 95 13.35 -5.18 1.22
CA HIS A 95 13.74 -6.01 2.35
C HIS A 95 12.75 -7.14 2.67
N VAL A 96 11.67 -7.26 1.89
CA VAL A 96 10.67 -8.31 2.05
C VAL A 96 11.13 -9.56 1.28
N PRO A 97 11.15 -10.75 1.90
CA PRO A 97 11.65 -11.98 1.28
C PRO A 97 10.64 -12.58 0.30
N LEU A 98 10.28 -11.85 -0.76
CA LEU A 98 9.42 -12.32 -1.83
C LEU A 98 10.26 -13.00 -2.93
N VAL A 99 9.80 -14.16 -3.41
CA VAL A 99 10.43 -14.84 -4.54
C VAL A 99 9.98 -14.16 -5.84
N LEU A 100 10.89 -13.42 -6.46
CA LEU A 100 10.70 -12.73 -7.72
C LEU A 100 11.29 -13.52 -8.89
N ASP A 101 10.84 -13.22 -10.10
CA ASP A 101 11.40 -13.79 -11.33
C ASP A 101 12.89 -13.42 -11.47
N PRO A 102 13.82 -14.41 -11.50
CA PRO A 102 15.24 -14.14 -11.66
C PRO A 102 15.60 -13.55 -13.04
N GLY A 103 14.71 -13.62 -14.02
CA GLY A 103 14.86 -12.98 -15.33
C GLY A 103 14.64 -11.46 -15.31
N LEU A 104 14.13 -10.89 -14.22
CA LEU A 104 13.88 -9.45 -14.08
C LEU A 104 14.95 -8.76 -13.22
N PRO A 105 15.35 -7.51 -13.55
CA PRO A 105 16.15 -6.71 -12.64
C PRO A 105 15.42 -6.51 -11.30
N PRO A 106 16.02 -6.86 -10.14
CA PRO A 106 15.31 -6.87 -8.86
C PRO A 106 14.64 -5.53 -8.51
N ALA A 107 15.37 -4.41 -8.69
CA ALA A 107 14.83 -3.08 -8.43
C ALA A 107 13.62 -2.73 -9.32
N LEU A 108 13.61 -3.19 -10.58
CA LEU A 108 12.48 -2.98 -11.49
C LEU A 108 11.27 -3.81 -11.07
N ALA A 109 11.49 -5.07 -10.69
CA ALA A 109 10.44 -5.96 -10.22
C ALA A 109 9.76 -5.40 -8.95
N VAL A 110 10.54 -4.94 -7.96
CA VAL A 110 10.00 -4.32 -6.74
C VAL A 110 9.27 -3.01 -7.06
N THR A 111 9.87 -2.14 -7.89
CA THR A 111 9.25 -0.88 -8.31
C THR A 111 7.91 -1.13 -9.00
N HIS A 112 7.84 -2.10 -9.91
CA HIS A 112 6.60 -2.46 -10.58
C HIS A 112 5.58 -3.01 -9.59
N LEU A 113 5.95 -4.01 -8.78
CA LEU A 113 5.07 -4.65 -7.79
C LEU A 113 4.38 -3.63 -6.89
N VAL A 114 5.18 -2.72 -6.30
CA VAL A 114 4.65 -1.71 -5.38
C VAL A 114 3.84 -0.65 -6.12
N GLY A 115 4.34 -0.17 -7.27
CA GLY A 115 3.65 0.84 -8.07
C GLY A 115 2.28 0.38 -8.55
N SER A 116 2.20 -0.79 -9.17
CA SER A 116 0.93 -1.34 -9.68
C SER A 116 0.00 -1.75 -8.54
N ALA A 117 0.50 -2.24 -7.41
CA ALA A 117 -0.32 -2.48 -6.23
C ALA A 117 -0.96 -1.17 -5.73
N ILE A 118 -0.20 -0.08 -5.63
CA ILE A 118 -0.73 1.23 -5.24
C ILE A 118 -1.78 1.73 -6.23
N ASP A 119 -1.55 1.59 -7.54
CA ASP A 119 -2.50 1.99 -8.57
C ASP A 119 -3.82 1.20 -8.48
N VAL A 120 -3.74 -0.12 -8.30
CA VAL A 120 -4.90 -0.99 -8.08
C VAL A 120 -5.67 -0.58 -6.84
N VAL A 121 -4.97 -0.34 -5.72
CA VAL A 121 -5.60 0.08 -4.47
C VAL A 121 -6.25 1.45 -4.60
N ALA A 122 -5.56 2.43 -5.19
CA ALA A 122 -6.11 3.76 -5.44
C ALA A 122 -7.39 3.67 -6.28
N TRP A 123 -7.36 2.87 -7.35
CA TRP A 123 -8.53 2.65 -8.20
C TRP A 123 -9.68 1.98 -7.43
N TRP A 124 -9.40 0.91 -6.67
CA TRP A 124 -10.42 0.17 -5.91
C TRP A 124 -11.05 1.03 -4.81
N VAL A 125 -10.26 1.87 -4.13
CA VAL A 125 -10.77 2.77 -3.10
C VAL A 125 -11.79 3.77 -3.68
N ILE A 126 -11.53 4.29 -4.88
CA ILE A 126 -12.36 5.28 -5.57
C ILE A 126 -13.59 4.64 -6.24
N ASN A 127 -13.39 3.53 -6.95
CA ASN A 127 -14.36 2.96 -7.89
C ASN A 127 -14.98 1.63 -7.43
N GLY A 128 -14.55 1.09 -6.29
CA GLY A 128 -15.04 -0.18 -5.77
C GLY A 128 -16.47 -0.07 -5.23
N ASP A 129 -17.44 -0.21 -6.12
CA ASP A 129 -18.85 -0.41 -5.75
C ASP A 129 -18.98 -1.79 -5.07
N GLY A 130 -19.45 -1.83 -3.81
CA GLY A 130 -19.81 -3.07 -3.11
C GLY A 130 -18.73 -3.75 -2.25
N HIS A 131 -17.56 -3.12 -2.03
CA HIS A 131 -16.56 -3.53 -1.01
C HIS A 131 -16.07 -4.99 -1.05
N ASP A 132 -16.01 -5.59 -2.24
CA ASP A 132 -15.53 -6.96 -2.35
C ASP A 132 -14.00 -7.04 -2.27
N ALA A 133 -13.49 -7.51 -1.12
CA ALA A 133 -12.07 -7.75 -0.89
C ALA A 133 -11.54 -8.89 -1.78
N GLU A 134 -12.37 -9.86 -2.17
CA GLU A 134 -11.98 -10.93 -3.10
C GLU A 134 -11.66 -10.37 -4.48
N ARG A 135 -12.45 -9.38 -4.93
CA ARG A 135 -12.16 -8.67 -6.18
C ARG A 135 -10.82 -7.93 -6.12
N LEU A 136 -10.47 -7.33 -4.98
CA LEU A 136 -9.18 -6.69 -4.78
C LEU A 136 -8.03 -7.71 -4.84
N VAL A 137 -8.18 -8.88 -4.20
CA VAL A 137 -7.21 -9.99 -4.30
C VAL A 137 -6.93 -10.33 -5.76
N GLU A 138 -7.97 -10.47 -6.58
CA GLU A 138 -7.81 -10.85 -7.98
C GLU A 138 -7.10 -9.77 -8.81
N MET A 139 -7.41 -8.49 -8.56
CA MET A 139 -6.72 -7.39 -9.25
C MET A 139 -5.24 -7.32 -8.85
N LEU A 140 -4.92 -7.45 -7.56
CA LEU A 140 -3.54 -7.47 -7.07
C LEU A 140 -2.77 -8.66 -7.63
N ARG A 141 -3.39 -9.84 -7.68
CA ARG A 141 -2.79 -11.02 -8.30
C ARG A 141 -2.38 -10.77 -9.74
N ARG A 142 -3.32 -10.28 -10.56
CA ARG A 142 -3.11 -10.13 -12.00
C ARG A 142 -2.17 -8.99 -12.38
N LEU A 143 -2.30 -7.86 -11.69
CA LEU A 143 -1.67 -6.60 -12.11
C LEU A 143 -0.40 -6.27 -11.30
N ALA A 144 -0.26 -6.82 -10.09
CA ALA A 144 0.89 -6.55 -9.25
C ALA A 144 1.81 -7.77 -9.08
N LEU A 145 1.26 -8.92 -8.67
CA LEU A 145 2.10 -10.07 -8.31
C LEU A 145 2.55 -10.90 -9.52
N ALA A 146 1.61 -11.34 -10.37
CA ALA A 146 1.90 -12.22 -11.49
C ALA A 146 2.96 -11.68 -12.48
N PRO A 147 3.03 -10.37 -12.79
CA PRO A 147 4.05 -9.85 -13.71
C PRO A 147 5.49 -9.93 -13.20
N VAL A 148 5.70 -10.11 -11.89
CA VAL A 148 7.03 -10.08 -11.25
C VAL A 148 7.43 -11.41 -10.62
N THR A 149 6.52 -12.37 -10.60
CA THR A 149 6.78 -13.76 -10.20
C THR A 149 6.95 -14.60 -11.45
N ALA A 150 7.90 -15.53 -11.45
CA ALA A 150 8.07 -16.44 -12.57
C ALA A 150 6.75 -17.18 -12.85
N SER A 151 6.25 -17.08 -14.08
CA SER A 151 5.17 -17.95 -14.52
C SER A 151 5.73 -19.38 -14.57
N GLU A 152 4.99 -20.38 -14.08
CA GLU A 152 5.31 -21.76 -14.42
C GLU A 152 5.47 -21.85 -15.94
N PRO A 153 6.55 -22.46 -16.46
CA PRO A 153 6.68 -22.64 -17.90
C PRO A 153 5.44 -23.41 -18.37
N ALA A 154 4.64 -22.78 -19.24
CA ALA A 154 3.52 -23.45 -19.86
C ALA A 154 4.04 -24.75 -20.49
N SER A 155 3.65 -25.89 -19.91
CA SER A 155 3.97 -27.22 -20.42
C SER A 155 3.63 -27.25 -21.91
N ARG A 156 4.67 -27.29 -22.74
CA ARG A 156 4.57 -27.55 -24.18
C ARG A 156 4.45 -29.03 -24.43
#